data_AF-A0A3D5TPB8-F1
#
_entry.id   AF-A0A3D5TPB8-F1
#
_cell.length_a   1.000
_cell.length_b   1.000
_cell.length_c   1.000
_cell.angle_alpha   90.00
_cell.angle_beta   90.00
_cell.angle_gamma   90.00
#
_symmetry.space_group_name_H-M   'P 1'
#
loop_
_entity.id
_entity.type
_entity.pdbx_description
1 polymer ?
#
loop_
_entity_poly.entity_id
_entity_poly.type
_entity_poly.pdbx_seq_one_letter_code
_entity_poly.pdbx_strand_id
1 'polypeptide(L)'
;MAQLKMYRLPGTPIKQYALPEGFSVSTYRTEADKKAWCDCCRNGHLIADGGGDEEFDRSILDIEDIDPARDVLFIDFHGEHVGTVTAFVNSEDNTGRMHMVAVREDFRGKGLAKYLTMLALNHLSEKGVRYVHLTTDEFRPSAVKSYLSGGFLPVEYDMEMQDRWEVMLEECGIDSARMLYDDASEYKIIYRRSKAKKIKIGVLGAGRGKSMMDYCKFAENAELAAVCDFRKERLEEAEREYGADGSISYYTEFDEFLKHDTDCVVLANYANEHAPYAIKCLEAAKMSSARFCPFRR
;
A
#
# COMPACT_ATOMS: atom_id res chain seq x y z
N MET A 1 12.06 3.02 3.94
CA MET A 1 10.60 2.80 4.05
C MET A 1 10.29 1.50 3.35
N ALA A 2 9.37 0.67 3.85
CA ALA A 2 9.09 -0.61 3.24
C ALA A 2 8.32 -0.43 1.91
N GLN A 3 8.55 -1.27 0.90
CA GLN A 3 7.91 -1.15 -0.42
C GLN A 3 6.43 -1.59 -0.37
N LEU A 4 5.63 -1.16 -1.34
CA LEU A 4 4.30 -1.75 -1.53
C LEU A 4 4.46 -3.19 -2.02
N LYS A 5 3.63 -4.10 -1.51
CA LYS A 5 3.61 -5.51 -1.90
C LYS A 5 2.25 -5.84 -2.52
N MET A 6 2.28 -6.57 -3.63
CA MET A 6 1.07 -6.94 -4.36
C MET A 6 1.08 -8.42 -4.74
N TYR A 7 -0.06 -9.08 -4.58
CA TYR A 7 -0.25 -10.49 -4.92
C TYR A 7 -1.32 -10.65 -5.98
N ARG A 8 -1.15 -11.66 -6.84
CA ARG A 8 -2.15 -12.07 -7.81
C ARG A 8 -2.46 -13.53 -7.62
N LEU A 9 -3.71 -13.79 -7.26
CA LEU A 9 -4.20 -15.13 -6.95
C LEU A 9 -4.39 -15.98 -8.22
N PRO A 10 -4.21 -17.31 -8.11
CA PRO A 10 -4.43 -18.25 -9.20
C PRO A 10 -5.89 -18.24 -9.64
N GLY A 11 -6.15 -18.64 -10.88
CA GLY A 11 -7.49 -18.65 -11.47
C GLY A 11 -8.05 -17.27 -11.85
N THR A 12 -7.39 -16.16 -11.46
CA THR A 12 -7.76 -14.82 -11.94
C THR A 12 -7.53 -14.73 -13.46
N PRO A 13 -8.55 -14.40 -14.28
CA PRO A 13 -8.41 -14.32 -15.73
C PRO A 13 -7.34 -13.33 -16.17
N ILE A 14 -6.50 -13.71 -17.13
CA ILE A 14 -5.47 -12.83 -17.69
C ILE A 14 -6.06 -12.08 -18.87
N LYS A 15 -6.18 -10.76 -18.74
CA LYS A 15 -6.61 -9.90 -19.84
C LYS A 15 -5.52 -9.90 -20.92
N GLN A 16 -5.91 -10.27 -22.13
CA GLN A 16 -5.02 -10.28 -23.28
C GLN A 16 -4.94 -8.88 -23.92
N TYR A 17 -3.74 -8.50 -24.34
CA TYR A 17 -3.42 -7.24 -25.00
C TYR A 17 -2.72 -7.53 -26.32
N ALA A 18 -3.08 -6.80 -27.37
CA ALA A 18 -2.35 -6.85 -28.63
C ALA A 18 -1.09 -6.01 -28.52
N LEU A 19 0.02 -6.51 -29.07
CA LEU A 19 1.23 -5.73 -29.21
C LEU A 19 1.04 -4.75 -30.39
N PRO A 20 1.37 -3.45 -30.23
CA PRO A 20 1.27 -2.50 -31.34
C PRO A 20 2.17 -2.88 -32.52
N GLU A 21 1.80 -2.45 -33.72
CA GLU A 21 2.59 -2.70 -34.93
C GLU A 21 4.02 -2.15 -34.79
N GLY A 22 5.00 -2.91 -35.31
CA GLY A 22 6.42 -2.56 -35.24
C GLY A 22 7.16 -3.03 -33.98
N PHE A 23 6.43 -3.54 -32.98
CA PHE A 23 7.02 -4.13 -31.79
C PHE A 23 7.07 -5.66 -31.88
N SER A 24 8.06 -6.27 -31.22
CA SER A 24 8.18 -7.73 -31.05
C SER A 24 8.49 -8.10 -29.60
N VAL A 25 8.52 -9.41 -29.33
CA VAL A 25 8.93 -9.96 -28.03
C VAL A 25 10.15 -10.84 -28.25
N SER A 26 11.14 -10.72 -27.37
CA SER A 26 12.31 -11.58 -27.33
C SER A 26 12.65 -11.99 -25.90
N THR A 27 13.65 -12.85 -25.73
CA THR A 27 14.21 -13.23 -24.43
C THR A 27 15.70 -12.94 -24.41
N TYR A 28 16.32 -12.93 -23.23
CA TYR A 28 17.77 -12.81 -23.09
C TYR A 28 18.52 -13.89 -23.89
N ARG A 29 19.56 -13.48 -24.61
CA ARG A 29 20.39 -14.35 -25.44
C ARG A 29 21.88 -14.14 -25.22
N THR A 30 22.31 -12.90 -25.01
CA THR A 30 23.72 -12.54 -24.99
C THR A 30 24.03 -11.52 -23.91
N GLU A 31 25.31 -11.43 -23.55
CA GLU A 31 25.80 -10.39 -22.62
C GLU A 31 25.49 -8.96 -23.09
N ALA A 32 25.31 -8.74 -24.40
CA ALA A 32 24.91 -7.43 -24.92
C ALA A 32 23.52 -6.99 -24.43
N ASP A 33 22.66 -7.95 -24.06
CA ASP A 33 21.30 -7.70 -23.58
C ASP A 33 21.31 -7.16 -22.14
N LYS A 34 22.39 -7.41 -21.36
CA LYS A 34 22.55 -6.90 -19.99
C LYS A 34 22.49 -5.39 -19.97
N LYS A 35 23.24 -4.75 -20.86
CA LYS A 35 23.28 -3.29 -20.98
C LYS A 35 21.89 -2.73 -21.28
N ALA A 36 21.19 -3.31 -22.23
CA ALA A 36 19.86 -2.87 -22.63
C ALA A 36 18.81 -3.08 -21.52
N TRP A 37 18.93 -4.17 -20.76
CA TRP A 37 18.14 -4.40 -19.56
C TRP A 37 18.41 -3.33 -18.49
N CYS A 38 19.67 -3.00 -18.23
CA CYS A 38 20.07 -1.96 -17.28
C CYS A 38 19.55 -0.59 -17.72
N ASP A 39 19.63 -0.27 -19.01
CA ASP A 39 19.12 0.98 -19.57
C ASP A 39 17.60 1.12 -19.40
N CYS A 40 16.84 0.03 -19.62
CA CYS A 40 15.41 0.01 -19.31
C CYS A 40 15.15 0.24 -17.82
N CYS A 41 15.86 -0.48 -16.95
CA CYS A 41 15.66 -0.43 -15.50
C CYS A 41 16.05 0.93 -14.90
N ARG A 42 17.11 1.56 -15.39
CA ARG A 42 17.58 2.89 -14.94
C ARG A 42 16.58 3.98 -15.29
N ASN A 43 16.07 3.99 -16.53
CA ASN A 43 14.98 4.88 -16.94
C ASN A 43 13.71 4.64 -16.12
N GLY A 44 13.52 3.41 -15.66
CA GLY A 44 12.49 3.06 -14.73
C GLY A 44 12.81 3.38 -13.27
N HIS A 45 13.96 3.95 -12.91
CA HIS A 45 14.46 4.14 -11.53
C HIS A 45 14.57 2.86 -10.68
N LEU A 46 14.58 1.67 -11.31
CA LEU A 46 14.64 0.37 -10.62
C LEU A 46 16.04 0.03 -10.12
N ILE A 47 17.05 0.64 -10.73
CA ILE A 47 18.46 0.50 -10.36
C ILE A 47 19.07 1.90 -10.25
N ALA A 48 20.19 2.02 -9.53
CA ALA A 48 20.90 3.28 -9.39
C ALA A 48 21.45 3.78 -10.74
N ASP A 49 21.63 5.11 -10.87
CA ASP A 49 22.07 5.74 -12.13
C ASP A 49 23.46 5.25 -12.62
N GLY A 50 24.29 4.71 -11.72
CA GLY A 50 25.57 4.07 -12.04
C GLY A 50 25.54 2.54 -12.21
N GLY A 51 24.37 1.91 -12.13
CA GLY A 51 24.22 0.45 -12.26
C GLY A 51 24.54 -0.01 -13.68
N GLY A 52 25.44 -0.98 -13.80
CA GLY A 52 25.86 -1.61 -15.06
C GLY A 52 25.60 -3.12 -15.02
N ASP A 53 26.42 -3.90 -15.72
CA ASP A 53 26.25 -5.35 -15.83
C ASP A 53 26.27 -6.07 -14.47
N GLU A 54 27.03 -5.55 -13.49
CA GLU A 54 27.05 -6.07 -12.11
C GLU A 54 25.67 -6.06 -11.42
N GLU A 55 24.80 -5.14 -11.81
CA GLU A 55 23.44 -5.06 -11.26
C GLU A 55 22.52 -6.09 -11.90
N PHE A 56 22.72 -6.36 -13.20
CA PHE A 56 22.06 -7.48 -13.87
C PHE A 56 22.50 -8.79 -13.24
N ASP A 57 23.80 -8.98 -13.02
CA ASP A 57 24.34 -10.20 -12.42
C ASP A 57 23.70 -10.46 -11.05
N ARG A 58 23.70 -9.45 -10.17
CA ARG A 58 23.09 -9.55 -8.84
C ARG A 58 21.57 -9.80 -8.88
N SER A 59 20.87 -9.14 -9.79
CA SER A 59 19.40 -9.17 -9.85
C SER A 59 18.85 -10.38 -10.61
N ILE A 60 19.68 -11.03 -11.43
CA ILE A 60 19.28 -12.05 -12.39
C ILE A 60 20.17 -13.29 -12.31
N LEU A 61 21.47 -13.16 -12.57
CA LEU A 61 22.38 -14.32 -12.67
C LEU A 61 22.69 -14.99 -11.33
N ASP A 62 22.75 -14.20 -10.26
CA ASP A 62 23.04 -14.69 -8.90
C ASP A 62 21.82 -15.36 -8.24
N ILE A 63 20.66 -15.34 -8.90
CA ILE A 63 19.43 -15.97 -8.40
C ILE A 63 19.27 -17.35 -9.05
N GLU A 64 19.47 -18.41 -8.27
CA GLU A 64 19.47 -19.81 -8.73
C GLU A 64 18.22 -20.23 -9.50
N ASP A 65 17.05 -19.72 -9.11
CA ASP A 65 15.77 -20.06 -9.74
C ASP A 65 15.53 -19.40 -11.10
N ILE A 66 16.38 -18.44 -11.49
CA ILE A 66 16.24 -17.69 -12.73
C ILE A 66 17.07 -18.35 -13.84
N ASP A 67 16.39 -18.72 -14.92
CA ASP A 67 17.03 -18.99 -16.20
C ASP A 67 16.85 -17.74 -17.09
N PRO A 68 17.89 -16.92 -17.31
CA PRO A 68 17.75 -15.67 -18.03
C PRO A 68 17.15 -15.86 -19.43
N ALA A 69 17.55 -16.93 -20.13
CA ALA A 69 17.11 -17.18 -21.51
C ALA A 69 15.61 -17.53 -21.62
N ARG A 70 15.01 -17.90 -20.48
CA ARG A 70 13.61 -18.27 -20.32
C ARG A 70 12.79 -17.17 -19.63
N ASP A 71 13.34 -16.56 -18.58
CA ASP A 71 12.60 -15.77 -17.61
C ASP A 71 12.78 -14.25 -17.77
N VAL A 72 13.82 -13.81 -18.50
CA VAL A 72 14.02 -12.39 -18.84
C VAL A 72 13.44 -12.15 -20.23
N LEU A 73 12.37 -11.37 -20.27
CA LEU A 73 11.56 -11.10 -21.45
C LEU A 73 11.68 -9.64 -21.84
N PHE A 74 11.83 -9.37 -23.14
CA PHE A 74 11.94 -8.02 -23.69
C PHE A 74 10.79 -7.71 -24.64
N ILE A 75 10.46 -6.42 -24.74
CA ILE A 75 9.77 -5.86 -25.89
C ILE A 75 10.81 -5.17 -26.75
N ASP A 76 10.82 -5.47 -28.04
CA ASP A 76 11.74 -4.88 -29.00
C ASP A 76 11.04 -3.90 -29.93
N PHE A 77 11.78 -2.89 -30.38
CA PHE A 77 11.36 -1.96 -31.42
C PHE A 77 12.56 -1.62 -32.30
N HIS A 78 12.46 -1.88 -33.61
CA HIS A 78 13.56 -1.70 -34.58
C HIS A 78 14.92 -2.31 -34.16
N GLY A 79 14.90 -3.46 -33.48
CA GLY A 79 16.10 -4.18 -33.04
C GLY A 79 16.70 -3.70 -31.72
N GLU A 80 16.05 -2.76 -31.02
CA GLU A 80 16.43 -2.35 -29.67
C GLU A 80 15.43 -2.87 -28.63
N HIS A 81 15.93 -3.30 -27.46
CA HIS A 81 15.06 -3.59 -26.32
C HIS A 81 14.55 -2.29 -25.71
N VAL A 82 13.22 -2.15 -25.64
CA VAL A 82 12.54 -0.94 -25.16
C VAL A 82 11.70 -1.14 -23.91
N GLY A 83 11.52 -2.38 -23.50
CA GLY A 83 10.99 -2.72 -22.20
C GLY A 83 11.43 -4.12 -21.79
N THR A 84 11.40 -4.39 -20.49
CA THR A 84 11.83 -5.65 -19.89
C THR A 84 10.90 -6.06 -18.75
N VAL A 85 10.77 -7.37 -18.54
CA VAL A 85 10.19 -7.97 -17.34
C VAL A 85 10.93 -9.27 -17.05
N THR A 86 11.21 -9.51 -15.77
CA THR A 86 11.71 -10.80 -15.30
C THR A 86 10.61 -11.52 -14.53
N ALA A 87 10.30 -12.76 -14.94
CA ALA A 87 9.25 -13.56 -14.33
C ALA A 87 9.72 -15.00 -14.11
N PHE A 88 9.82 -15.44 -12.86
CA PHE A 88 10.34 -16.75 -12.50
C PHE A 88 9.56 -17.38 -11.33
N VAL A 89 9.74 -18.68 -11.10
CA VAL A 89 9.14 -19.38 -9.97
C VAL A 89 10.17 -19.45 -8.86
N ASN A 90 9.84 -18.91 -7.70
CA ASN A 90 10.59 -19.14 -6.48
C ASN A 90 10.32 -20.56 -5.99
N SER A 91 11.35 -21.41 -5.99
CA SER A 91 11.23 -22.83 -5.68
C SER A 91 11.01 -23.09 -4.18
N GLU A 92 11.49 -22.19 -3.31
CA GLU A 92 11.39 -22.31 -1.85
C GLU A 92 9.93 -22.39 -1.38
N ASP A 93 9.05 -21.58 -1.99
CA ASP A 93 7.68 -21.39 -1.56
C ASP A 93 6.64 -21.60 -2.67
N ASN A 94 7.08 -22.05 -3.85
CA ASN A 94 6.25 -22.25 -5.04
C ASN A 94 5.39 -21.02 -5.39
N THR A 95 5.99 -19.84 -5.34
CA THR A 95 5.35 -18.58 -5.76
C THR A 95 5.97 -18.05 -7.05
N GLY A 96 5.18 -17.34 -7.85
CA GLY A 96 5.69 -16.64 -9.02
C GLY A 96 6.21 -15.27 -8.61
N ARG A 97 7.43 -14.93 -8.99
CA ARG A 97 8.01 -13.59 -8.82
C ARG A 97 7.96 -12.84 -10.13
N MET A 98 7.38 -11.64 -10.12
CA MET A 98 7.45 -10.71 -11.25
C MET A 98 8.22 -9.47 -10.81
N HIS A 99 9.42 -9.30 -11.33
CA HIS A 99 10.32 -8.20 -10.98
C HIS A 99 10.86 -7.51 -12.24
N MET A 100 11.49 -6.36 -12.02
CA MET A 100 12.24 -5.64 -13.03
C MET A 100 11.39 -5.27 -14.26
N VAL A 101 10.15 -4.85 -14.02
CA VAL A 101 9.23 -4.38 -15.06
C VAL A 101 9.56 -2.93 -15.41
N ALA A 102 10.10 -2.69 -16.61
CA ALA A 102 10.41 -1.35 -17.07
C ALA A 102 10.09 -1.15 -18.55
N VAL A 103 9.79 0.11 -18.90
CA VAL A 103 9.67 0.58 -20.28
C VAL A 103 10.43 1.89 -20.36
N ARG A 104 11.28 2.03 -21.39
CA ARG A 104 12.01 3.27 -21.67
C ARG A 104 11.04 4.45 -21.82
N GLU A 105 11.48 5.64 -21.42
CA GLU A 105 10.59 6.81 -21.28
C GLU A 105 9.97 7.25 -22.61
N ASP A 106 10.74 7.16 -23.69
CA ASP A 106 10.37 7.45 -25.08
C ASP A 106 9.30 6.49 -25.65
N PHE A 107 9.05 5.36 -24.97
CA PHE A 107 8.05 4.36 -25.35
C PHE A 107 6.87 4.25 -24.37
N ARG A 108 6.77 5.16 -23.38
CA ARG A 108 5.65 5.20 -22.43
C ARG A 108 4.34 5.63 -23.10
N GLY A 109 3.22 5.39 -22.42
CA GLY A 109 1.88 5.74 -22.92
C GLY A 109 1.34 4.84 -24.05
N LYS A 110 2.12 3.87 -24.54
CA LYS A 110 1.72 2.94 -25.63
C LYS A 110 1.13 1.61 -25.13
N GLY A 111 0.87 1.47 -23.83
CA GLY A 111 0.34 0.24 -23.22
C GLY A 111 1.35 -0.89 -23.03
N LEU A 112 2.64 -0.69 -23.34
CA LEU A 112 3.68 -1.72 -23.26
C LEU A 112 3.85 -2.31 -21.85
N ALA A 113 3.70 -1.50 -20.79
CA ALA A 113 3.79 -2.01 -19.41
C ALA A 113 2.71 -3.05 -19.11
N LYS A 114 1.47 -2.82 -19.59
CA LYS A 114 0.36 -3.78 -19.46
C LYS A 114 0.64 -5.06 -20.25
N TYR A 115 1.27 -4.93 -21.42
CA TYR A 115 1.68 -6.06 -22.23
C TYR A 115 2.78 -6.89 -21.54
N LEU A 116 3.81 -6.24 -20.97
CA LEU A 116 4.85 -6.92 -20.17
C LEU A 116 4.24 -7.65 -18.97
N THR A 117 3.33 -7.01 -18.23
CA THR A 117 2.61 -7.67 -17.13
C THR A 117 1.85 -8.89 -17.62
N MET A 118 1.11 -8.78 -18.73
CA MET A 118 0.41 -9.91 -19.33
C MET A 118 1.38 -11.04 -19.73
N LEU A 119 2.50 -10.70 -20.36
CA LEU A 119 3.50 -11.68 -20.81
C LEU A 119 4.09 -12.46 -19.63
N ALA A 120 4.48 -11.76 -18.55
CA ALA A 120 4.95 -12.36 -17.31
C ALA A 120 3.88 -13.26 -16.66
N LEU A 121 2.62 -12.82 -16.64
CA LEU A 121 1.52 -13.61 -16.08
C LEU A 121 1.24 -14.88 -16.89
N ASN A 122 1.25 -14.80 -18.22
CA ASN A 122 1.09 -15.98 -19.07
C ASN A 122 2.23 -16.97 -18.79
N HIS A 123 3.48 -16.48 -18.75
CA HIS A 123 4.67 -17.29 -18.44
C HIS A 123 4.61 -18.00 -17.09
N LEU A 124 4.05 -17.35 -16.06
CA LEU A 124 3.91 -17.94 -14.72
C LEU A 124 2.67 -18.81 -14.58
N SER A 125 1.60 -18.54 -15.32
CA SER A 125 0.32 -19.25 -15.21
C SER A 125 0.41 -20.73 -15.58
N GLU A 126 1.32 -21.08 -16.48
CA GLU A 126 1.56 -22.45 -16.92
C GLU A 126 2.33 -23.28 -15.87
N LYS A 127 2.87 -22.64 -14.83
CA LYS A 127 3.79 -23.25 -13.86
C LYS A 127 3.13 -23.66 -12.53
N GLY A 128 1.81 -23.46 -12.38
CA GLY A 128 1.06 -23.95 -11.21
C GLY A 128 1.45 -23.31 -9.86
N VAL A 129 1.90 -22.06 -9.88
CA VAL A 129 2.32 -21.33 -8.67
C VAL A 129 1.15 -21.02 -7.74
N ARG A 130 1.42 -20.92 -6.42
CA ARG A 130 0.41 -20.60 -5.40
C ARG A 130 -0.20 -19.22 -5.59
N TYR A 131 0.61 -18.24 -5.96
CA TYR A 131 0.23 -16.89 -6.39
C TYR A 131 1.45 -16.22 -7.05
N VAL A 132 1.23 -15.11 -7.77
CA VAL A 132 2.31 -14.26 -8.28
C VAL A 132 2.47 -13.05 -7.38
N HIS A 133 3.68 -12.63 -7.05
CA HIS A 133 3.94 -11.44 -6.25
C HIS A 133 5.00 -10.53 -6.85
N LEU A 134 4.95 -9.27 -6.42
CA LEU A 134 5.93 -8.23 -6.72
C LEU A 134 5.99 -7.23 -5.56
N THR A 135 7.08 -6.45 -5.53
CA THR A 135 7.17 -5.23 -4.73
C THR A 135 7.41 -4.02 -5.62
N THR A 136 6.94 -2.85 -5.19
CA THR A 136 7.10 -1.61 -5.96
C THR A 136 7.06 -0.39 -5.06
N ASP A 137 7.63 0.73 -5.52
CA ASP A 137 7.66 1.99 -4.79
C ASP A 137 6.45 2.89 -5.12
N GLU A 138 6.02 3.69 -4.15
CA GLU A 138 4.89 4.61 -4.27
C GLU A 138 5.10 5.71 -5.32
N PHE A 139 6.34 6.13 -5.58
CA PHE A 139 6.66 7.16 -6.59
C PHE A 139 6.44 6.69 -8.04
N ARG A 140 5.84 5.50 -8.25
CA ARG A 140 5.57 4.89 -9.56
C ARG A 140 4.07 4.59 -9.78
N PRO A 141 3.17 5.58 -9.67
CA PRO A 141 1.72 5.34 -9.78
C PRO A 141 1.32 4.67 -11.11
N SER A 142 2.03 4.93 -12.21
CA SER A 142 1.79 4.26 -13.50
C SER A 142 2.04 2.74 -13.48
N ALA A 143 3.06 2.29 -12.73
CA ALA A 143 3.37 0.87 -12.56
C ALA A 143 2.31 0.21 -11.68
N VAL A 144 2.02 0.82 -10.52
CA VAL A 144 0.98 0.36 -9.58
C VAL A 144 -0.36 0.20 -10.29
N LYS A 145 -0.78 1.20 -11.07
CA LYS A 145 -2.03 1.16 -11.86
C LYS A 145 -2.03 0.03 -12.89
N SER A 146 -0.89 -0.26 -13.50
CA SER A 146 -0.75 -1.36 -14.46
C SER A 146 -0.90 -2.72 -13.78
N TYR A 147 -0.32 -2.90 -12.60
CA TYR A 147 -0.45 -4.12 -11.80
C TYR A 147 -1.88 -4.33 -11.28
N LEU A 148 -2.50 -3.30 -10.72
CA LEU A 148 -3.91 -3.35 -10.29
C LEU A 148 -4.83 -3.74 -11.46
N SER A 149 -4.60 -3.14 -12.65
CA SER A 149 -5.33 -3.51 -13.88
C SER A 149 -5.05 -4.94 -14.36
N GLY A 150 -3.90 -5.50 -14.00
CA GLY A 150 -3.50 -6.88 -14.26
C GLY A 150 -4.12 -7.90 -13.29
N GLY A 151 -4.89 -7.44 -12.30
CA GLY A 151 -5.53 -8.27 -11.30
C GLY A 151 -4.67 -8.53 -10.04
N PHE A 152 -3.57 -7.80 -9.87
CA PHE A 152 -2.86 -7.80 -8.60
C PHE A 152 -3.68 -7.05 -7.53
N LEU A 153 -3.57 -7.54 -6.30
CA LEU A 153 -4.24 -7.04 -5.12
C LEU A 153 -3.21 -6.48 -4.13
N PRO A 154 -3.48 -5.33 -3.50
CA PRO A 154 -2.76 -4.83 -2.34
C PRO A 154 -2.55 -5.87 -1.24
N VAL A 155 -1.41 -5.82 -0.54
CA VAL A 155 -1.10 -6.70 0.59
C VAL A 155 -0.84 -5.88 1.86
N GLU A 156 -1.48 -6.29 2.95
CA GLU A 156 -1.30 -5.84 4.33
C GLU A 156 -0.26 -6.74 5.03
N TYR A 157 0.96 -6.24 5.19
CA TYR A 157 2.06 -7.00 5.80
C TYR A 157 2.86 -6.22 6.85
N ASP A 158 2.55 -4.94 7.05
CA ASP A 158 3.23 -4.07 8.01
C ASP A 158 2.27 -2.95 8.42
N MET A 159 2.45 -2.39 9.62
CA MET A 159 1.60 -1.29 10.08
C MET A 159 1.55 -0.16 9.05
N GLU A 160 0.37 0.47 8.92
CA GLU A 160 0.12 1.62 8.03
C GLU A 160 0.08 1.28 6.52
N MET A 161 0.23 0.02 6.09
CA MET A 161 0.13 -0.32 4.66
C MET A 161 -1.24 0.00 4.08
N GLN A 162 -2.33 -0.24 4.81
CA GLN A 162 -3.65 0.21 4.38
C GLN A 162 -3.66 1.70 4.03
N ASP A 163 -3.23 2.59 4.92
CA ASP A 163 -3.25 4.04 4.68
C ASP A 163 -2.48 4.41 3.40
N ARG A 164 -1.31 3.79 3.22
CA ARG A 164 -0.48 3.95 2.02
C ARG A 164 -1.18 3.48 0.76
N TRP A 165 -1.86 2.35 0.82
CA TRP A 165 -2.67 1.84 -0.30
C TRP A 165 -3.87 2.72 -0.60
N GLU A 166 -4.56 3.27 0.40
CA GLU A 166 -5.67 4.21 0.19
C GLU A 166 -5.22 5.48 -0.55
N VAL A 167 -4.03 6.00 -0.21
CA VAL A 167 -3.39 7.11 -0.94
C VAL A 167 -3.06 6.69 -2.37
N MET A 168 -2.44 5.52 -2.57
CA MET A 168 -2.13 5.06 -3.92
C MET A 168 -3.37 4.81 -4.79
N LEU A 169 -4.47 4.32 -4.21
CA LEU A 169 -5.74 4.18 -4.92
C LEU A 169 -6.31 5.53 -5.35
N GLU A 170 -6.15 6.57 -4.52
CA GLU A 170 -6.51 7.95 -4.86
C GLU A 170 -5.68 8.44 -6.06
N GLU A 171 -4.36 8.32 -6.00
CA GLU A 171 -3.45 8.73 -7.09
C GLU A 171 -3.72 7.96 -8.39
N CYS A 172 -4.05 6.67 -8.28
CA CYS A 172 -4.39 5.85 -9.44
C CYS A 172 -5.78 6.15 -10.01
N GLY A 173 -6.64 6.86 -9.27
CA GLY A 173 -8.05 7.09 -9.60
C GLY A 173 -8.89 5.82 -9.55
N ILE A 174 -8.59 4.92 -8.60
CA ILE A 174 -9.28 3.64 -8.41
C ILE A 174 -10.13 3.73 -7.15
N ASP A 175 -11.44 3.51 -7.27
CA ASP A 175 -12.37 3.71 -6.15
C ASP A 175 -12.16 2.74 -4.98
N SER A 176 -11.88 1.47 -5.28
CA SER A 176 -11.66 0.43 -4.28
C SER A 176 -10.86 -0.75 -4.83
N ALA A 177 -10.26 -1.51 -3.93
CA ALA A 177 -9.57 -2.75 -4.23
C ALA A 177 -9.76 -3.76 -3.08
N ARG A 178 -9.81 -5.05 -3.42
CA ARG A 178 -9.62 -6.12 -2.43
C ARG A 178 -8.17 -6.11 -1.98
N MET A 179 -7.95 -6.22 -0.68
CA MET A 179 -6.65 -6.32 -0.05
C MET A 179 -6.50 -7.69 0.61
N LEU A 180 -5.29 -8.22 0.63
CA LEU A 180 -4.95 -9.51 1.22
C LEU A 180 -4.04 -9.32 2.44
N TYR A 181 -3.99 -10.32 3.31
CA TYR A 181 -2.90 -10.49 4.26
C TYR A 181 -1.64 -11.05 3.57
N ASP A 182 -0.50 -11.01 4.25
CA ASP A 182 0.77 -11.52 3.71
C ASP A 182 0.78 -13.04 3.47
N ASP A 183 -0.16 -13.79 4.06
CA ASP A 183 -0.38 -15.21 3.77
C ASP A 183 -1.31 -15.47 2.57
N ALA A 184 -1.66 -14.40 1.84
CA ALA A 184 -2.59 -14.36 0.72
C ALA A 184 -4.07 -14.66 1.05
N SER A 185 -4.44 -14.73 2.34
CA SER A 185 -5.86 -14.76 2.75
C SER A 185 -6.54 -13.41 2.56
N GLU A 186 -7.87 -13.40 2.42
CA GLU A 186 -8.63 -12.15 2.27
C GLU A 186 -8.53 -11.29 3.52
N TYR A 187 -8.19 -10.01 3.36
CA TYR A 187 -8.24 -9.03 4.44
C TYR A 187 -9.57 -8.28 4.44
N LYS A 188 -9.73 -7.34 3.49
CA LYS A 188 -10.96 -6.54 3.30
C LYS A 188 -10.93 -5.80 1.98
N ILE A 189 -12.04 -5.12 1.66
CA ILE A 189 -12.06 -4.10 0.61
C ILE A 189 -11.62 -2.77 1.20
N ILE A 190 -10.61 -2.16 0.59
CA ILE A 190 -10.18 -0.80 0.90
C ILE A 190 -10.66 0.15 -0.19
N TYR A 191 -10.78 1.43 0.15
CA TYR A 191 -11.26 2.48 -0.74
C TYR A 191 -10.17 3.51 -0.92
N ARG A 192 -10.18 4.25 -2.03
CA ARG A 192 -9.31 5.43 -2.13
C ARG A 192 -9.52 6.37 -0.95
N ARG A 193 -8.49 7.10 -0.56
CA ARG A 193 -8.45 7.91 0.65
C ARG A 193 -9.68 8.82 0.82
N SER A 194 -10.12 9.49 -0.24
CA SER A 194 -11.30 10.38 -0.21
C SER A 194 -12.63 9.67 0.07
N LYS A 195 -12.69 8.34 -0.12
CA LYS A 195 -13.88 7.49 0.11
C LYS A 195 -13.71 6.55 1.32
N ALA A 196 -12.54 6.51 1.93
CA ALA A 196 -12.32 5.70 3.13
C ALA A 196 -13.15 6.25 4.29
N LYS A 197 -13.72 5.35 5.10
CA LYS A 197 -14.50 5.75 6.29
C LYS A 197 -13.55 6.42 7.28
N LYS A 198 -13.88 7.65 7.69
CA LYS A 198 -13.14 8.33 8.77
C LYS A 198 -13.25 7.55 10.06
N ILE A 199 -12.15 7.46 10.79
CA ILE A 199 -12.11 6.86 12.13
C ILE A 199 -12.79 7.82 13.10
N LYS A 200 -13.83 7.34 13.78
CA LYS A 200 -14.53 8.09 14.84
C LYS A 200 -13.74 8.03 16.13
N ILE A 201 -13.14 9.15 16.51
CA ILE A 201 -12.30 9.25 17.71
C ILE A 201 -13.11 9.87 18.86
N GLY A 202 -13.11 9.18 19.99
CA GLY A 202 -13.53 9.73 21.27
C GLY A 202 -12.32 10.23 22.07
N VAL A 203 -12.42 11.36 22.76
CA VAL A 203 -11.32 11.91 23.59
C VAL A 203 -11.77 12.02 25.06
N LEU A 204 -11.09 11.32 25.97
CA LEU A 204 -11.24 11.52 27.41
C LEU A 204 -10.20 12.52 27.91
N GLY A 205 -10.64 13.70 28.35
CA GLY A 205 -9.83 14.80 28.86
C GLY A 205 -9.69 15.92 27.84
N ALA A 206 -10.67 16.83 27.78
CA ALA A 206 -10.72 17.92 26.81
C ALA A 206 -9.50 18.87 26.91
N GLY A 207 -8.96 19.07 28.12
CA GLY A 207 -7.77 19.93 28.29
C GLY A 207 -6.50 19.33 27.67
N ARG A 208 -6.09 18.13 28.12
CA ARG A 208 -4.85 17.49 27.64
C ARG A 208 -5.00 16.84 26.27
N GLY A 209 -6.23 16.47 25.91
CA GLY A 209 -6.57 15.89 24.61
C GLY A 209 -6.69 16.91 23.48
N LYS A 210 -6.44 18.20 23.74
CA LYS A 210 -6.54 19.27 22.75
C LYS A 210 -5.76 18.98 21.47
N SER A 211 -4.53 18.46 21.57
CA SER A 211 -3.73 18.09 20.41
C SER A 211 -4.39 17.02 19.52
N MET A 212 -5.15 16.09 20.11
CA MET A 212 -5.90 15.08 19.37
C MET A 212 -7.16 15.69 18.73
N MET A 213 -7.85 16.58 19.43
CA MET A 213 -8.99 17.30 18.87
C MET A 213 -8.56 18.18 17.68
N ASP A 214 -7.43 18.87 17.81
CA ASP A 214 -6.81 19.64 16.72
C ASP A 214 -6.41 18.72 15.55
N TYR A 215 -5.82 17.55 15.81
CA TYR A 215 -5.54 16.57 14.76
C TYR A 215 -6.80 16.19 13.99
N CYS A 216 -7.89 15.85 14.68
CA CYS A 216 -9.15 15.48 14.05
C CYS A 216 -9.78 16.60 13.20
N LYS A 217 -9.45 17.86 13.48
CA LYS A 217 -9.92 19.02 12.69
C LYS A 217 -9.30 19.07 11.30
N PHE A 218 -8.06 18.63 11.17
CA PHE A 218 -7.29 18.71 9.92
C PHE A 218 -7.09 17.36 9.25
N ALA A 219 -7.31 16.26 9.97
CA ALA A 219 -7.17 14.91 9.44
C ALA A 219 -8.30 14.59 8.45
N GLU A 220 -7.92 14.09 7.27
CA GLU A 220 -8.89 13.61 6.28
C GLU A 220 -9.44 12.22 6.64
N ASN A 221 -8.76 11.48 7.51
CA ASN A 221 -9.05 10.09 7.86
C ASN A 221 -9.61 9.89 9.28
N ALA A 222 -9.82 10.97 10.03
CA ALA A 222 -10.36 10.91 11.37
C ALA A 222 -11.40 12.01 11.58
N GLU A 223 -12.37 11.75 12.44
CA GLU A 223 -13.34 12.73 12.91
C GLU A 223 -13.48 12.63 14.43
N LEU A 224 -13.64 13.78 15.08
CA LEU A 224 -13.91 13.84 16.50
C LEU A 224 -15.40 13.55 16.71
N ALA A 225 -15.72 12.41 17.31
CA ALA A 225 -17.11 11.97 17.51
C ALA A 225 -17.63 12.36 18.89
N ALA A 226 -16.77 12.26 19.92
CA ALA A 226 -17.17 12.56 21.29
C ALA A 226 -16.01 13.08 22.15
N VAL A 227 -16.34 13.93 23.12
CA VAL A 227 -15.39 14.45 24.12
C VAL A 227 -15.95 14.22 25.52
N CYS A 228 -15.13 13.70 26.42
CA CYS A 228 -15.48 13.48 27.82
C CYS A 228 -14.53 14.22 28.74
N ASP A 229 -15.02 15.01 29.69
CA ASP A 229 -14.23 15.64 30.74
C ASP A 229 -15.11 15.86 31.97
N PHE A 230 -14.59 15.59 33.16
CA PHE A 230 -15.34 15.79 34.40
C PHE A 230 -15.59 17.29 34.68
N ARG A 231 -14.82 18.20 34.05
CA ARG A 231 -15.01 19.65 34.15
C ARG A 231 -15.88 20.16 33.01
N LYS A 232 -17.09 20.58 33.35
CA LYS A 232 -18.04 21.21 32.40
C LYS A 232 -17.44 22.38 31.64
N GLU A 233 -16.68 23.25 32.32
CA GLU A 233 -16.01 24.39 31.71
C GLU A 233 -15.10 23.99 30.53
N ARG A 234 -14.43 22.84 30.61
CA ARG A 234 -13.57 22.33 29.53
C ARG A 234 -14.36 21.78 28.36
N LEU A 235 -15.52 21.20 28.62
CA LEU A 235 -16.45 20.77 27.57
C LEU A 235 -17.03 21.98 26.85
N GLU A 236 -17.44 23.02 27.58
CA GLU A 236 -17.94 24.27 26.98
C GLU A 236 -16.87 24.97 26.13
N GLU A 237 -15.60 24.97 26.56
CA GLU A 237 -14.48 25.43 25.74
C GLU A 237 -14.32 24.60 24.46
N ALA A 238 -14.34 23.27 24.57
CA ALA A 238 -14.23 22.38 23.41
C ALA A 238 -15.45 22.50 22.47
N GLU A 239 -16.65 22.71 23.00
CA GLU A 239 -17.86 22.96 22.21
C GLU A 239 -17.76 24.26 21.41
N ARG A 240 -17.28 25.33 22.04
CA ARG A 240 -17.04 26.61 21.33
C ARG A 240 -15.97 26.50 20.25
N GLU A 241 -14.90 25.73 20.49
CA GLU A 241 -13.76 25.63 19.56
C GLU A 241 -13.98 24.64 18.41
N TYR A 242 -14.67 23.52 18.67
CA TYR A 242 -14.78 22.38 17.74
C TYR A 242 -16.22 22.05 17.34
N GLY A 243 -17.22 22.36 18.16
CA GLY A 243 -18.61 21.92 18.00
C GLY A 243 -19.46 22.70 16.99
N ALA A 244 -18.85 23.52 16.11
CA ALA A 244 -19.58 24.45 15.24
C ALA A 244 -20.56 23.77 14.27
N ASP A 245 -20.33 22.51 13.90
CA ASP A 245 -21.18 21.72 13.00
C ASP A 245 -22.19 20.81 13.74
N GLY A 246 -22.16 20.80 15.09
CA GLY A 246 -23.03 19.97 15.93
C GLY A 246 -22.76 18.46 15.83
N SER A 247 -21.64 18.03 15.25
CA SER A 247 -21.33 16.61 15.05
C SER A 247 -20.76 15.91 16.29
N ILE A 248 -20.27 16.70 17.27
CA ILE A 248 -19.55 16.19 18.45
C ILE A 248 -20.52 16.07 19.64
N SER A 249 -20.47 14.92 20.33
CA SER A 249 -21.19 14.73 21.60
C SER A 249 -20.29 14.95 22.82
N TYR A 250 -20.81 15.62 23.86
CA TYR A 250 -20.06 15.97 25.06
C TYR A 250 -20.60 15.25 26.29
N TYR A 251 -19.70 14.71 27.11
CA TYR A 251 -20.03 13.87 28.26
C TYR A 251 -19.24 14.29 29.51
N THR A 252 -19.88 14.31 30.67
CA THR A 252 -19.17 14.43 31.96
C THR A 252 -18.87 13.07 32.58
N GLU A 253 -19.67 12.06 32.25
CA GLU A 253 -19.57 10.70 32.79
C GLU A 253 -18.94 9.76 31.77
N PHE A 254 -17.85 9.09 32.19
CA PHE A 254 -17.10 8.20 31.31
C PHE A 254 -17.91 6.99 30.82
N ASP A 255 -18.74 6.42 31.69
CA ASP A 255 -19.51 5.22 31.34
C ASP A 255 -20.61 5.52 30.30
N GLU A 256 -21.13 6.76 30.25
CA GLU A 256 -22.03 7.20 29.17
C GLU A 256 -21.26 7.53 27.89
N PHE A 257 -20.10 8.20 28.00
CA PHE A 257 -19.20 8.44 26.89
C PHE A 257 -18.79 7.14 26.19
N LEU A 258 -18.52 6.09 26.96
CA LEU A 258 -18.10 4.80 26.42
C LEU A 258 -19.17 4.12 25.57
N LYS A 259 -20.46 4.47 25.74
CA LYS A 259 -21.57 3.95 24.92
C LYS A 259 -21.69 4.65 23.56
N HIS A 260 -21.03 5.80 23.35
CA HIS A 260 -21.08 6.52 22.08
C HIS A 260 -20.49 5.69 20.92
N ASP A 261 -20.96 5.88 19.69
CA ASP A 261 -20.43 5.18 18.50
C ASP A 261 -19.05 5.74 18.11
N THR A 262 -17.99 5.21 18.71
CA THR A 262 -16.59 5.58 18.42
C THR A 262 -15.77 4.34 18.09
N ASP A 263 -14.92 4.41 17.06
CA ASP A 263 -14.01 3.32 16.68
C ASP A 263 -12.81 3.23 17.65
N CYS A 264 -12.35 4.37 18.20
CA CYS A 264 -11.19 4.44 19.09
C CYS A 264 -11.39 5.50 20.20
N VAL A 265 -10.80 5.28 21.37
CA VAL A 265 -10.77 6.24 22.48
C VAL A 265 -9.34 6.65 22.80
N VAL A 266 -9.10 7.96 22.80
CA VAL A 266 -7.85 8.59 23.22
C VAL A 266 -7.98 9.01 24.68
N LEU A 267 -7.18 8.37 25.54
CA LEU A 267 -7.15 8.64 26.96
C LEU A 267 -6.13 9.74 27.28
N ALA A 268 -6.62 10.96 27.49
CA ALA A 268 -5.84 12.13 27.87
C ALA A 268 -6.14 12.58 29.31
N ASN A 269 -6.32 11.61 30.22
CA ASN A 269 -6.58 11.83 31.64
C ASN A 269 -5.27 11.84 32.48
N TYR A 270 -5.38 11.77 33.80
CA TYR A 270 -4.22 11.65 34.67
C TYR A 270 -3.59 10.26 34.59
N ALA A 271 -2.25 10.20 34.54
CA ALA A 271 -1.52 8.95 34.30
C ALA A 271 -1.79 7.88 35.38
N ASN A 272 -2.02 8.29 36.62
CA ASN A 272 -2.38 7.40 37.74
C ASN A 272 -3.76 6.76 37.59
N GLU A 273 -4.65 7.33 36.77
CA GLU A 273 -6.01 6.84 36.54
C GLU A 273 -6.17 6.18 35.16
N HIS A 274 -5.12 6.22 34.33
CA HIS A 274 -5.18 5.79 32.93
C HIS A 274 -5.52 4.31 32.76
N ALA A 275 -4.90 3.44 33.58
CA ALA A 275 -5.06 1.99 33.47
C ALA A 275 -6.51 1.51 33.68
N PRO A 276 -7.24 1.95 34.73
CA PRO A 276 -8.66 1.63 34.88
C PRO A 276 -9.53 2.01 33.66
N TYR A 277 -9.34 3.18 33.08
CA TYR A 277 -10.10 3.60 31.90
C TYR A 277 -9.72 2.81 30.64
N ALA A 278 -8.44 2.48 30.47
CA ALA A 278 -7.97 1.63 29.36
C ALA A 278 -8.59 0.22 29.42
N ILE A 279 -8.66 -0.37 30.61
CA ILE A 279 -9.33 -1.67 30.82
C ILE A 279 -10.80 -1.59 30.40
N LYS A 280 -11.53 -0.57 30.86
CA LYS A 280 -12.93 -0.35 30.47
C LYS A 280 -13.09 -0.20 28.95
N CYS A 281 -12.19 0.52 28.26
CA CYS A 281 -12.22 0.63 26.81
C CYS A 281 -12.06 -0.73 26.11
N LEU A 282 -11.09 -1.53 26.54
CA LEU A 282 -10.84 -2.86 25.98
C LEU A 282 -12.01 -3.82 26.22
N GLU A 283 -12.61 -3.78 27.41
CA GLU A 283 -13.81 -4.57 27.75
C GLU A 283 -15.02 -4.19 26.90
N ALA A 284 -15.14 -2.92 26.51
CA ALA A 284 -16.16 -2.43 25.58
C ALA A 284 -15.81 -2.67 24.09
N ALA A 285 -14.78 -3.47 23.80
CA ALA A 285 -14.26 -3.74 22.46
C ALA A 285 -13.84 -2.49 21.66
N LYS A 286 -13.44 -1.42 22.35
CA LYS A 286 -12.89 -0.21 21.74
C LYS A 286 -11.38 -0.21 21.80
N MET A 287 -10.74 0.17 20.70
CA MET A 287 -9.29 0.32 20.67
C MET A 287 -8.88 1.54 21.52
N SER A 288 -7.94 1.38 22.44
CA SER A 288 -7.39 2.47 23.25
C SER A 288 -5.96 2.79 22.83
N SER A 289 -5.69 4.00 22.32
CA SER A 289 -4.31 4.41 22.02
C SER A 289 -3.68 5.11 23.23
N ALA A 290 -2.72 4.46 23.89
CA ALA A 290 -1.92 5.06 24.95
C ALA A 290 -0.58 5.55 24.39
N ARG A 291 -0.51 6.82 23.96
CA ARG A 291 0.79 7.46 23.70
C ARG A 291 1.31 8.00 25.04
N PHE A 292 2.19 7.25 25.71
CA PHE A 292 2.97 7.75 26.83
C PHE A 292 3.85 8.91 26.34
N CYS A 293 3.43 10.14 26.59
CA CYS A 293 4.30 11.31 26.49
C CYS A 293 4.80 11.64 27.91
N PRO A 294 5.99 11.19 28.32
CA PRO A 294 6.56 11.58 29.59
C PRO A 294 7.04 13.03 29.46
N PHE A 295 6.17 13.99 29.78
CA PHE A 295 6.65 15.31 30.15
C PHE A 295 7.37 15.18 31.50
N ARG A 296 8.70 14.99 31.44
CA ARG A 296 9.58 15.49 32.49
C ARG A 296 9.47 17.02 32.48
N ARG A 297 9.42 17.57 33.69
CA ARG A 297 9.25 18.98 34.06
C ARG A 297 10.01 19.96 33.16
#